data_AF-G5DZR0-F1
#
_entry.id   AF-G5DZR0-F1
#
_cell.length_a   1.000
_cell.length_b   1.000
_cell.length_c   1.000
_cell.angle_alpha   90.00
_cell.angle_beta   90.00
_cell.angle_gamma   90.00
#
_symmetry.space_group_name_H-M   'P 1'
#
loop_
_entity.id
_entity.type
_entity.pdbx_description
1 polymer ?
#
loop_
_entity_poly.entity_id
_entity_poly.type
_entity_poly.pdbx_seq_one_letter_code
_entity_poly.pdbx_strand_id
1 'polypeptide(L)'
;EEGAGNNSEDEYETAARIPTIDPDTAEQQEHWFEKALQEKKGFIIKQMKEDGACLFRAVADQVYGDQDMHEVVRKHCMDYLVKNADYFSNYVTEDFTTYI
;
A
#
# COMPACT_ATOMS: atom_id res chain seq x y z
N GLU A 1 -29.38 -0.23 10.31
CA GLU A 1 -28.08 -0.35 10.97
C GLU A 1 -27.18 0.72 10.37
N GLU A 2 -26.56 1.54 11.22
CA GLU A 2 -25.60 2.55 10.78
C GLU A 2 -24.47 1.82 10.04
N GLY A 3 -24.27 2.18 8.77
CA GLY A 3 -23.27 1.53 7.92
C GLY A 3 -21.90 1.64 8.59
N ALA A 4 -21.29 0.51 8.90
CA ALA A 4 -19.90 0.46 9.31
C ALA A 4 -19.09 1.18 8.21
N GLY A 5 -18.30 2.18 8.60
CA GLY A 5 -17.35 2.82 7.70
C GLY A 5 -16.36 1.80 7.13
N ASN A 6 -15.50 2.24 6.21
CA ASN A 6 -14.48 1.34 5.67
C ASN A 6 -13.62 0.75 6.79
N ASN A 7 -13.08 -0.45 6.59
CA ASN A 7 -12.25 -1.13 7.58
C ASN A 7 -11.06 -0.29 8.07
N SER A 8 -10.56 0.59 7.21
CA SER A 8 -9.42 1.48 7.47
C SER A 8 -9.83 2.96 7.53
N GLU A 9 -11.06 3.27 7.95
CA GLU A 9 -11.60 4.64 7.96
C GLU A 9 -10.75 5.60 8.84
N ASP A 10 -10.25 5.12 9.98
CA ASP A 10 -9.43 5.90 10.91
C ASP A 10 -8.06 6.30 10.34
N GLU A 11 -7.53 5.54 9.37
CA GLU A 11 -6.31 5.87 8.65
C GLU A 11 -6.49 7.13 7.78
N TYR A 12 -7.66 7.33 7.16
CA TYR A 12 -7.93 8.52 6.36
C TYR A 12 -7.91 9.78 7.21
N GLU A 13 -8.56 9.74 8.39
CA GLU A 13 -8.53 10.85 9.33
C GLU A 13 -7.12 11.12 9.83
N THR A 14 -6.36 10.06 10.13
CA THR A 14 -5.00 10.19 10.65
C THR A 14 -4.07 10.79 9.60
N ALA A 15 -4.12 10.27 8.37
CA ALA A 15 -3.34 10.79 7.25
C ALA A 15 -3.65 12.26 6.96
N ALA A 16 -4.93 12.64 7.01
CA ALA A 16 -5.35 14.03 6.82
C ALA A 16 -4.88 14.97 7.97
N ARG A 17 -4.61 14.42 9.16
CA ARG A 17 -4.10 15.17 10.32
C ARG A 17 -2.58 15.22 10.39
N ILE A 18 -1.86 14.51 9.54
CA ILE A 18 -0.39 14.58 9.50
C ILE A 18 -0.01 16.02 9.16
N PRO A 19 0.79 16.71 9.99
CA PRO A 19 1.27 18.05 9.68
C PRO A 19 2.01 18.02 8.35
N THR A 20 1.68 18.95 7.45
CA THR A 20 2.46 19.13 6.22
C THR A 20 3.90 19.45 6.59
N ILE A 21 4.80 18.51 6.34
CA ILE A 21 6.23 18.72 6.47
C ILE A 21 6.62 19.73 5.37
N ASP A 22 7.49 20.67 5.73
CA ASP A 22 8.08 21.59 4.76
C ASP A 22 8.70 20.79 3.58
N PRO A 23 8.42 21.14 2.31
CA PRO A 23 8.84 20.35 1.15
C PRO A 23 10.34 20.09 1.09
N ASP A 24 11.17 21.09 1.44
CA ASP A 24 12.63 20.95 1.42
C ASP A 24 13.08 19.94 2.48
N THR A 25 12.42 19.95 3.64
CA THR A 25 12.67 18.98 4.71
C THR A 25 12.28 17.56 4.28
N ALA A 26 11.16 17.40 3.56
CA ALA A 26 10.73 16.10 3.05
C ALA A 26 11.70 15.55 1.98
N GLU A 27 12.11 16.39 1.03
CA GLU A 27 13.08 15.99 0.00
C GLU A 27 14.43 15.58 0.59
N GLN A 28 14.90 16.29 1.63
CA GLN A 28 16.11 15.92 2.36
C GLN A 28 16.00 14.55 3.06
N GLN A 29 14.82 14.24 3.62
CA GLN A 29 14.56 12.95 4.25
C GLN A 29 14.55 11.82 3.23
N GLU A 30 13.92 12.01 2.08
CA GLU A 30 13.90 11.03 0.97
C GLU A 30 15.31 10.76 0.43
N HIS A 31 16.08 11.81 0.16
CA HIS A 31 17.46 11.66 -0.32
C HIS A 31 18.34 10.91 0.69
N TRP A 32 18.19 11.22 1.98
CA TRP A 32 18.92 10.51 3.03
C TRP A 32 18.53 9.04 3.10
N PHE A 33 17.24 8.72 2.96
CA PHE A 33 16.72 7.36 3.00
C PHE A 33 17.23 6.53 1.82
N GLU A 34 17.15 7.05 0.60
CA GLU A 34 17.67 6.38 -0.61
C GLU A 34 19.16 6.08 -0.48
N LYS A 35 19.96 7.07 -0.05
CA LYS A 35 21.39 6.89 0.18
C LYS A 35 21.67 5.83 1.24
N ALA A 36 20.95 5.86 2.35
CA ALA A 36 21.12 4.89 3.43
C ALA A 36 20.78 3.46 2.98
N LEU A 37 19.74 3.27 2.16
CA LEU A 37 19.38 1.99 1.56
C LEU A 37 20.50 1.46 0.66
N GLN A 38 21.02 2.30 -0.24
CA GLN A 38 22.07 1.90 -1.15
C GLN A 38 23.37 1.57 -0.43
N GLU A 39 23.84 2.43 0.49
CA GLU A 39 25.13 2.24 1.17
C GLU A 39 25.11 1.07 2.15
N LYS A 40 24.00 0.86 2.87
CA LYS A 40 23.93 -0.14 3.94
C LYS A 40 23.44 -1.50 3.46
N LYS A 41 22.64 -1.54 2.39
CA LYS A 41 21.98 -2.77 1.90
C LYS A 41 22.23 -3.06 0.42
N GLY A 42 22.73 -2.09 -0.34
CA GLY A 42 22.89 -2.24 -1.79
C GLY A 42 21.55 -2.21 -2.55
N PHE A 43 20.49 -1.69 -1.93
CA PHE A 43 19.16 -1.61 -2.53
C PHE A 43 18.91 -0.25 -3.19
N ILE A 44 18.17 -0.28 -4.31
CA ILE A 44 17.80 0.89 -5.10
C ILE A 44 16.29 1.10 -4.96
N ILE A 45 15.86 2.35 -4.76
CA ILE A 45 14.44 2.71 -4.83
C ILE A 45 14.06 2.89 -6.30
N LYS A 46 13.12 2.09 -6.78
CA LYS A 46 12.55 2.22 -8.13
C LYS A 46 11.19 2.90 -8.02
N GLN A 47 11.05 4.08 -8.61
CA GLN A 47 9.81 4.84 -8.54
C GLN A 47 8.67 4.11 -9.25
N MET A 48 7.59 3.85 -8.52
CA MET A 48 6.32 3.38 -9.06
C MET A 48 5.40 4.56 -9.35
N LYS A 49 4.40 4.36 -10.21
CA LYS A 49 3.38 5.39 -10.43
C LYS A 49 2.59 5.67 -9.14
N GLU A 50 2.46 6.95 -8.80
CA GLU A 50 1.73 7.45 -7.64
C GLU A 50 0.22 7.49 -7.93
N ASP A 51 -0.39 6.32 -8.00
CA ASP A 51 -1.85 6.14 -8.09
C ASP A 51 -2.36 5.20 -6.99
N GLY A 52 -3.68 4.99 -6.93
CA GLY A 52 -4.31 4.10 -5.96
C GLY A 52 -3.92 2.62 -6.10
N ALA A 53 -3.02 2.27 -7.02
CA ALA A 53 -2.48 0.93 -7.19
C ALA A 53 -0.99 0.82 -6.82
N CYS A 54 -0.36 1.87 -6.26
CA CYS A 54 1.09 1.93 -6.00
C CYS A 54 1.63 0.71 -5.22
N LEU A 55 0.88 0.19 -4.24
CA LEU A 55 1.23 -1.03 -3.51
C LEU A 55 1.32 -2.25 -4.45
N PHE A 56 0.30 -2.47 -5.28
CA PHE A 56 0.26 -3.58 -6.22
C PHE A 56 1.28 -3.39 -7.35
N ARG A 57 1.58 -2.15 -7.75
CA ARG A 57 2.63 -1.81 -8.71
C ARG A 57 4.01 -2.20 -8.20
N ALA A 58 4.32 -1.86 -6.95
CA ALA A 58 5.59 -2.24 -6.31
C ALA A 58 5.75 -3.77 -6.25
N VAL A 59 4.69 -4.49 -5.85
CA VAL A 59 4.71 -5.96 -5.82
C VAL A 59 4.81 -6.56 -7.23
N ALA A 60 4.11 -6.00 -8.22
CA ALA A 60 4.17 -6.45 -9.61
C ALA A 60 5.58 -6.28 -10.19
N ASP A 61 6.26 -5.18 -9.89
CA ASP A 61 7.65 -4.97 -10.28
C ASP A 61 8.58 -6.01 -9.64
N GLN A 62 8.39 -6.33 -8.36
CA GLN A 62 9.22 -7.32 -7.67
C GLN A 62 8.99 -8.76 -8.16
N VAL A 63 7.76 -9.11 -8.55
CA VAL A 63 7.39 -10.48 -8.97
C VAL A 63 7.60 -10.69 -10.47
N TYR A 64 7.22 -9.71 -11.30
CA TYR A 64 7.18 -9.81 -12.75
C TYR A 64 8.21 -8.91 -13.46
N GLY A 65 8.88 -8.00 -12.74
CA GLY A 65 9.75 -7.00 -13.34
C GLY A 65 9.00 -5.87 -14.06
N ASP A 66 7.67 -5.83 -13.93
CA ASP A 66 6.79 -4.91 -14.63
C ASP A 66 5.64 -4.45 -13.73
N GLN A 67 5.65 -3.16 -13.38
CA GLN A 67 4.61 -2.55 -12.54
C GLN A 67 3.23 -2.52 -13.20
N ASP A 68 3.14 -2.61 -14.53
CA ASP A 68 1.85 -2.59 -15.24
C ASP A 68 1.08 -3.92 -15.09
N MET A 69 1.73 -4.95 -14.52
CA MET A 69 1.08 -6.19 -14.09
C MET A 69 0.32 -6.06 -12.76
N HIS A 70 0.13 -4.84 -12.23
CA HIS A 70 -0.51 -4.60 -10.93
C HIS A 70 -1.96 -5.13 -10.84
N GLU A 71 -2.71 -5.15 -11.94
CA GLU A 71 -4.08 -5.69 -11.96
C GLU A 71 -4.08 -7.20 -11.71
N VAL A 72 -3.09 -7.92 -12.26
CA VAL A 72 -2.92 -9.37 -12.06
C VAL A 72 -2.60 -9.65 -10.60
N VAL A 73 -1.68 -8.89 -10.01
CA VAL A 73 -1.34 -9.00 -8.58
C VAL A 73 -2.54 -8.71 -7.71
N ARG A 74 -3.27 -7.60 -7.96
CA ARG A 74 -4.46 -7.24 -7.20
C ARG A 74 -5.51 -8.34 -7.26
N LYS A 75 -5.80 -8.86 -8.46
CA LYS A 75 -6.77 -9.94 -8.65
C LYS A 75 -6.37 -11.17 -7.83
N HIS A 76 -5.12 -11.63 -7.94
CA HIS A 76 -4.65 -12.79 -7.18
C HIS A 76 -4.67 -12.56 -5.67
N CYS A 77 -4.39 -11.34 -5.22
CA CYS A 77 -4.49 -10.96 -3.81
C CYS A 77 -5.92 -11.13 -3.30
N MET A 78 -6.90 -10.55 -4.00
CA MET A 78 -8.32 -10.63 -3.61
C MET A 78 -8.87 -12.05 -3.72
N ASP A 79 -8.55 -12.79 -4.79
CA ASP A 79 -8.92 -14.21 -4.92
C ASP A 79 -8.40 -15.04 -3.75
N TYR A 80 -7.17 -14.76 -3.29
CA TYR A 80 -6.57 -15.45 -2.15
C TYR A 80 -7.24 -15.08 -0.82
N LEU A 81 -7.59 -13.80 -0.63
CA LEU A 81 -8.34 -13.36 0.56
C LEU A 81 -9.71 -14.06 0.63
N VAL A 82 -10.46 -14.08 -0.49
CA VAL A 82 -11.76 -14.77 -0.58
C VAL A 82 -11.63 -16.25 -0.29
N LYS A 83 -10.62 -16.92 -0.88
CA LYS A 83 -10.37 -18.35 -0.66
C LYS A 83 -10.09 -18.68 0.81
N ASN A 84 -9.56 -17.74 1.58
CA ASN A 84 -9.19 -17.91 2.98
C ASN A 84 -9.99 -16.97 3.90
N ALA A 85 -11.24 -16.67 3.52
CA ALA A 85 -12.09 -15.71 4.22
C ALA A 85 -12.22 -16.02 5.71
N ASP A 86 -12.38 -17.29 6.09
CA ASP A 86 -12.49 -17.76 7.48
C ASP A 86 -11.36 -17.24 8.39
N TYR A 87 -10.16 -17.04 7.83
CA TYR A 87 -9.02 -16.50 8.54
C TYR A 87 -9.01 -14.97 8.49
N PHE A 88 -9.07 -14.39 7.29
CA PHE A 88 -8.87 -12.96 7.08
C PHE A 88 -10.02 -12.09 7.56
N SER A 89 -11.26 -12.60 7.58
CA SER A 89 -12.42 -11.85 8.05
C SER A 89 -12.30 -11.43 9.52
N ASN A 90 -11.51 -12.14 10.33
CA ASN A 90 -11.27 -11.77 11.73
C ASN A 90 -10.45 -10.47 11.88
N TYR A 91 -9.82 -10.02 10.80
CA TYR A 91 -9.01 -8.79 10.74
C TYR A 91 -9.71 -7.65 10.00
N VAL A 92 -10.96 -7.88 9.56
CA VAL A 92 -11.78 -6.90 8.85
C VAL A 92 -13.02 -6.60 9.69
N THR A 93 -13.26 -5.32 9.91
CA THR A 93 -14.31 -4.80 10.80
C THR A 93 -15.64 -4.52 10.07
N GLU A 94 -15.60 -4.38 8.74
CA GLU A 94 -16.77 -4.32 7.87
C GLU A 94 -17.16 -5.72 7.34
N ASP A 95 -18.26 -5.80 6.58
CA ASP A 95 -18.63 -7.03 5.88
C ASP A 95 -17.53 -7.45 4.89
N PHE A 96 -17.02 -8.68 5.03
CA PHE A 96 -15.88 -9.14 4.25
C PHE A 96 -16.15 -9.19 2.74
N THR A 97 -17.40 -9.40 2.31
CA THR A 97 -17.74 -9.39 0.88
C THR A 97 -17.73 -7.97 0.32
N THR A 98 -18.12 -6.99 1.13
CA THR A 98 -18.10 -5.56 0.77
C THR A 98 -16.67 -5.00 0.73
N TYR A 99 -15.79 -5.51 1.60
CA TYR A 99 -14.38 -5.14 1.66
C TYR A 99 -13.56 -5.55 0.43
N ILE A 100 -13.92 -6.68 -0.22
CA ILE A 100 -13.19 -7.26 -1.37
C ILE A 100 -13.55 -6.53 -2.67
#